data_AF-A0A0S2ZLP4-F1
#
_entry.id   AF-A0A0S2ZLP4-F1
#
_cell.length_a   1.000
_cell.length_b   1.000
_cell.length_c   1.000
_cell.angle_alpha   90.00
_cell.angle_beta   90.00
_cell.angle_gamma   90.00
#
_symmetry.space_group_name_H-M   'P 1'
#
loop_
_entity.id
_entity.type
_entity.pdbx_description
1 polymer ?
#
loop_
_entity_poly.entity_id
_entity_poly.type
_entity_poly.pdbx_seq_one_letter_code
_entity_poly.pdbx_strand_id
1 'polypeptide(L)'
;MYFMAIMIFLLGIIFISLGRLSSDNVKDISELLADEKNIQETKGSLQVIEIRGTRHSFECDCELIFTNHNGKEFSYRKIYFIFNSKASFLWECENKGKVSVTIIYDKHLPSKHFVKELEPLEVSKNSRIVYPIIGVLFILFAIFKIVVNLK
;
A
#
# COMPACT_ATOMS: atom_id res chain seq x y z
N MET A 1 6.73 17.19 28.78
CA MET A 1 6.05 15.91 28.99
C MET A 1 4.71 15.83 28.26
N TYR A 2 3.81 16.82 28.43
CA TYR A 2 2.56 16.92 27.66
C TYR A 2 2.77 16.98 26.14
N PHE A 3 3.81 17.67 25.68
CA PHE A 3 4.18 17.69 24.26
C PHE A 3 4.39 16.28 23.68
N MET A 4 5.13 15.41 24.37
CA MET A 4 5.35 14.03 23.92
C MET A 4 4.06 13.22 23.91
N ALA A 5 3.17 13.42 24.89
CA ALA A 5 1.86 12.75 24.90
C ALA A 5 0.97 13.20 23.73
N ILE A 6 0.97 14.49 23.39
CA ILE A 6 0.26 15.03 22.23
C ILE A 6 0.80 14.40 20.93
N MET A 7 2.13 14.30 20.78
CA MET A 7 2.74 13.66 19.60
C MET A 7 2.33 12.19 19.46
N ILE A 8 2.30 11.44 20.57
CA ILE A 8 1.85 10.03 20.57
C ILE A 8 0.36 9.93 20.20
N PHE A 9 -0.47 10.82 20.74
CA PHE A 9 -1.90 10.85 20.42
C PHE A 9 -2.14 11.10 18.92
N LEU A 10 -1.44 12.09 18.35
CA LEU A 10 -1.49 12.39 16.91
C LEU A 10 -1.00 11.20 16.07
N LEU A 11 0.07 10.53 16.50
CA LEU A 11 0.55 9.32 15.83
C LEU A 11 -0.52 8.22 15.82
N GLY A 12 -1.26 8.06 16.91
CA GLY A 12 -2.38 7.13 16.97
C GLY A 12 -3.48 7.42 15.94
N ILE A 13 -3.82 8.70 15.75
CA ILE A 13 -4.78 9.13 14.72
C ILE A 13 -4.26 8.83 13.29
N ILE A 14 -2.96 9.03 13.05
CA ILE A 14 -2.32 8.73 11.76
C ILE A 14 -2.45 7.23 11.46
N PHE A 15 -2.15 6.36 12.42
CA PHE A 15 -2.29 4.92 12.25
C PHE A 15 -3.73 4.47 11.96
N ILE A 16 -4.72 5.04 12.65
CA ILE A 16 -6.13 4.77 12.33
C ILE A 16 -6.46 5.18 10.89
N SER A 17 -5.96 6.33 10.43
CA SER A 17 -6.15 6.80 9.05
C SER A 17 -5.51 5.87 8.02
N LEU A 18 -4.31 5.35 8.28
CA LEU A 18 -3.66 4.35 7.41
C LEU A 18 -4.51 3.08 7.29
N GLY A 19 -5.11 2.62 8.39
CA GLY A 19 -6.04 1.48 8.36
C GLY A 19 -7.27 1.73 7.49
N ARG A 20 -7.81 2.96 7.49
CA ARG A 20 -8.91 3.35 6.60
C ARG A 20 -8.49 3.34 5.13
N LEU A 21 -7.33 3.90 4.80
CA LEU A 21 -6.78 3.85 3.43
C LEU A 21 -6.59 2.41 2.95
N SER A 22 -6.09 1.51 3.81
CA SER A 22 -6.01 0.09 3.49
C SER A 22 -7.40 -0.54 3.30
N SER A 23 -8.44 -0.08 4.01
CA SER A 23 -9.82 -0.53 3.77
C SER A 23 -10.34 -0.13 2.40
N ASP A 24 -10.07 1.10 1.98
CA ASP A 24 -10.48 1.61 0.67
C ASP A 24 -9.75 0.84 -0.44
N ASN A 25 -8.44 0.57 -0.29
CA ASN A 25 -7.69 -0.28 -1.21
C ASN A 25 -8.28 -1.69 -1.32
N VAL A 26 -8.70 -2.31 -0.21
CA VAL A 26 -9.37 -3.62 -0.24
C VAL A 26 -10.65 -3.55 -1.06
N LYS A 27 -11.45 -2.51 -0.87
CA LYS A 27 -12.70 -2.30 -1.61
C LYS A 27 -12.41 -2.15 -3.10
N ASP A 28 -11.49 -1.27 -3.49
CA ASP A 28 -11.15 -0.99 -4.89
C ASP A 28 -10.64 -2.23 -5.63
N ILE A 29 -9.76 -3.01 -4.99
CA ILE A 29 -9.24 -4.26 -5.57
C ILE A 29 -10.35 -5.31 -5.67
N SER A 30 -11.18 -5.45 -4.63
CA SER A 30 -12.28 -6.42 -4.65
C SER A 30 -13.34 -6.10 -5.70
N GLU A 31 -13.63 -4.81 -5.91
CA GLU A 31 -14.57 -4.34 -6.91
C GLU A 31 -14.05 -4.59 -8.32
N LEU A 32 -12.75 -4.33 -8.57
CA LEU A 32 -12.12 -4.70 -9.83
C LEU A 32 -12.21 -6.21 -10.09
N LEU A 33 -11.85 -7.02 -9.10
CA LEU A 33 -11.84 -8.48 -9.23
C LEU A 33 -13.23 -9.10 -9.41
N ALA A 34 -14.28 -8.44 -8.93
CA ALA A 34 -15.66 -8.89 -9.10
C ALA A 34 -16.19 -8.68 -10.53
N ASP A 35 -15.59 -7.78 -11.31
CA ASP A 35 -16.00 -7.50 -12.69
C ASP A 35 -15.29 -8.44 -13.68
N GLU A 36 -15.62 -9.73 -13.60
CA GLU A 36 -14.98 -10.79 -14.41
C GLU A 36 -15.02 -10.54 -15.92
N LYS A 37 -16.02 -9.79 -16.41
CA LYS A 37 -16.16 -9.48 -17.84
C LYS A 37 -15.16 -8.42 -18.31
N ASN A 38 -14.86 -7.45 -17.45
CA ASN A 38 -14.05 -6.29 -17.79
C ASN A 38 -12.61 -6.39 -17.30
N ILE A 39 -12.26 -7.37 -16.45
CA ILE A 39 -10.85 -7.61 -16.11
C ILE A 39 -10.09 -8.30 -17.23
N GLN A 40 -8.80 -8.00 -17.31
CA GLN A 40 -7.84 -8.70 -18.15
C GLN A 40 -6.53 -8.89 -17.39
N GLU A 41 -5.92 -10.06 -17.56
CA GLU A 41 -4.56 -10.34 -17.08
C GLU A 41 -3.57 -10.20 -18.25
N THR A 42 -2.43 -9.55 -18.00
CA THR A 42 -1.34 -9.43 -18.97
C THR A 42 0.02 -9.45 -18.28
N LYS A 43 1.08 -9.71 -19.03
CA LYS A 43 2.45 -9.52 -18.56
C LYS A 43 2.88 -8.08 -18.79
N GLY A 44 3.63 -7.55 -17.85
CA GLY A 44 4.29 -6.25 -17.96
C GLY A 44 5.65 -6.26 -17.30
N SER A 45 6.23 -5.08 -17.18
CA SER A 45 7.52 -4.85 -16.54
C SER A 45 7.35 -3.89 -15.37
N LEU A 46 7.89 -4.27 -14.22
CA LEU A 46 8.04 -3.41 -13.05
C LEU A 46 9.52 -3.09 -12.90
N GLN A 47 9.85 -1.80 -12.81
CA GLN A 47 11.20 -1.33 -12.51
C GLN A 47 11.18 -0.55 -11.22
N VAL A 48 11.98 -0.99 -10.24
CA VAL A 48 12.25 -0.21 -9.03
C VAL A 48 13.20 0.93 -9.40
N ILE A 49 12.77 2.16 -9.16
CA ILE A 49 13.55 3.37 -9.40
C ILE A 49 14.33 3.72 -8.14
N GLU A 50 13.63 3.78 -7.01
CA GLU A 50 14.20 4.17 -5.74
C GLU A 50 13.42 3.48 -4.61
N ILE A 51 14.14 3.00 -3.60
CA ILE A 51 13.56 2.56 -2.33
C ILE A 51 13.95 3.59 -1.28
N ARG A 52 12.95 4.25 -0.68
CA ARG A 52 13.10 5.15 0.46
C ARG A 52 12.54 4.45 1.68
N GLY A 53 13.40 4.10 2.64
CA GLY A 53 12.88 3.40 3.80
C GLY A 53 13.90 2.82 4.77
N THR A 54 13.40 2.51 5.97
CA THR A 54 14.02 1.60 6.93
C THR A 54 13.24 0.27 6.94
N ARG A 55 13.64 -0.69 7.77
CA ARG A 55 12.85 -1.92 8.00
C ARG A 55 11.39 -1.67 8.42
N HIS A 56 11.09 -0.49 8.97
CA HIS A 56 9.77 -0.14 9.54
C HIS A 56 9.01 0.94 8.76
N SER A 57 9.66 1.58 7.80
CA SER A 57 9.07 2.56 6.89
C SER A 57 9.53 2.21 5.49
N PHE A 58 8.63 1.82 4.60
CA PHE A 58 9.00 1.45 3.23
C PHE A 58 8.11 2.20 2.25
N GLU A 59 8.78 2.92 1.36
CA GLU A 59 8.24 3.63 0.22
C GLU A 59 9.11 3.27 -0.99
N CYS A 60 8.49 2.90 -2.09
CA CYS A 60 9.21 2.47 -3.28
C CYS A 60 8.60 3.11 -4.53
N ASP A 61 9.41 3.94 -5.17
CA ASP A 61 9.10 4.51 -6.48
C ASP A 61 9.35 3.45 -7.54
N CYS A 62 8.30 3.12 -8.29
CA CYS A 62 8.37 2.16 -9.38
C CYS A 62 7.83 2.75 -10.69
N GLU A 63 8.36 2.28 -11.81
CA GLU A 63 7.72 2.40 -13.12
C GLU A 63 7.10 1.04 -13.48
N LEU A 64 5.81 1.06 -13.82
CA LEU A 64 5.07 -0.10 -14.32
C LEU A 64 4.72 0.12 -15.78
N ILE A 65 5.11 -0.81 -16.64
CA ILE A 65 4.85 -0.76 -18.07
C ILE A 65 4.11 -2.02 -18.50
N PHE A 66 3.01 -1.88 -19.25
CA PHE A 66 2.32 -3.02 -19.84
C PHE A 66 1.53 -2.67 -21.08
N THR A 67 1.27 -3.69 -21.89
CA THR A 67 0.47 -3.56 -23.11
C THR A 67 -0.91 -4.16 -22.86
N ASN A 68 -1.96 -3.40 -23.23
CA ASN A 68 -3.33 -3.86 -23.09
C ASN A 68 -3.74 -4.82 -24.23
N HIS A 69 -4.98 -5.32 -24.16
CA HIS A 69 -5.56 -6.23 -25.14
C HIS A 69 -5.68 -5.66 -26.56
N ASN A 70 -5.60 -4.33 -26.71
CA ASN A 70 -5.63 -3.63 -28.00
C ASN A 70 -4.21 -3.34 -28.54
N GLY A 71 -3.16 -3.85 -27.91
CA GLY A 71 -1.78 -3.59 -28.31
C GLY A 71 -1.23 -2.21 -27.91
N LYS A 72 -1.98 -1.43 -27.12
CA LYS A 72 -1.55 -0.12 -26.62
C LYS A 72 -0.71 -0.27 -25.36
N GLU A 73 0.47 0.31 -25.35
CA GLU A 73 1.35 0.38 -24.18
C GLU A 73 0.92 1.49 -23.21
N PHE A 74 1.05 1.20 -21.92
CA PHE A 74 0.85 2.13 -20.82
C PHE A 74 2.09 2.11 -19.91
N SER A 75 2.53 3.29 -19.48
CA SER A 75 3.52 3.46 -18.42
C SER A 75 2.92 4.25 -17.27
N TYR A 76 3.09 3.74 -16.06
CA TYR A 76 2.63 4.37 -14.83
C TYR A 76 3.77 4.45 -13.83
N ARG A 77 4.07 5.66 -13.37
CA ARG A 77 4.89 5.86 -12.18
C ARG A 77 4.01 5.71 -10.95
N LYS A 78 4.37 4.78 -10.05
CA LYS A 78 3.61 4.49 -8.83
C LYS A 78 4.53 4.46 -7.62
N ILE A 79 3.97 4.83 -6.48
CA ILE A 79 4.61 4.72 -5.18
C ILE A 79 3.94 3.58 -4.42
N TYR A 80 4.74 2.61 -4.01
CA TYR A 80 4.30 1.47 -3.22
C TYR A 80 4.76 1.62 -1.76
N PHE A 81 3.88 1.26 -0.83
CA PHE A 81 4.10 1.36 0.60
C PHE A 81 3.98 0.00 1.28
N ILE A 82 4.53 -0.13 2.49
CA ILE A 82 4.44 -1.36 3.29
C ILE A 82 3.01 -1.81 3.61
N PHE A 83 2.05 -0.89 3.55
CA PHE A 83 0.65 -1.13 3.91
C PHE A 83 -0.26 -1.45 2.71
N ASN A 84 0.27 -1.40 1.49
CA ASN A 84 -0.48 -1.68 0.26
C ASN A 84 0.25 -2.63 -0.70
N SER A 85 1.48 -3.05 -0.36
CA SER A 85 2.31 -3.88 -1.22
C SER A 85 3.26 -4.76 -0.42
N LYS A 86 3.61 -5.91 -1.00
CA LYS A 86 4.60 -6.83 -0.44
C LYS A 86 6.01 -6.26 -0.61
N ALA A 87 6.50 -5.58 0.42
CA ALA A 87 7.82 -4.94 0.40
C ALA A 87 8.95 -5.92 0.07
N SER A 88 8.88 -7.19 0.49
CA SER A 88 9.92 -8.18 0.19
C SER A 88 10.11 -8.40 -1.31
N PHE A 89 9.02 -8.44 -2.08
CA PHE A 89 9.10 -8.57 -3.54
C PHE A 89 9.79 -7.37 -4.18
N LEU A 90 9.51 -6.17 -3.69
CA LEU A 90 10.11 -4.94 -4.22
C LEU A 90 11.60 -4.84 -3.87
N TRP A 91 11.99 -5.25 -2.66
CA TRP A 91 13.41 -5.40 -2.30
C TRP A 91 14.12 -6.42 -3.17
N GLU A 92 13.47 -7.54 -3.51
CA GLU A 92 14.03 -8.51 -4.44
C GLU A 92 14.17 -7.96 -5.86
N CYS A 93 13.39 -6.95 -6.24
CA CYS A 93 13.48 -6.29 -7.55
C CYS A 93 14.54 -5.18 -7.61
N GLU A 94 15.08 -4.77 -6.46
CA GLU A 94 16.09 -3.71 -6.38
C GLU A 94 17.31 -4.07 -7.25
N ASN A 95 17.78 -3.10 -8.06
CA ASN A 95 18.92 -3.26 -8.98
C ASN A 95 18.78 -4.34 -10.07
N LYS A 96 17.59 -4.96 -10.25
CA LYS A 96 17.35 -5.95 -11.32
C LYS A 96 16.86 -5.34 -12.64
N GLY A 97 16.70 -4.02 -12.72
CA GLY A 97 16.14 -3.35 -13.89
C GLY A 97 14.66 -3.67 -14.07
N LYS A 98 14.24 -4.00 -15.28
CA LYS A 98 12.84 -4.35 -15.60
C LYS A 98 12.56 -5.81 -15.25
N VAL A 99 11.77 -6.04 -14.22
CA VAL A 99 11.32 -7.37 -13.78
C VAL A 99 9.95 -7.68 -14.38
N SER A 100 9.78 -8.87 -14.95
CA SER A 100 8.50 -9.31 -15.50
C SER A 100 7.49 -9.56 -14.37
N VAL A 101 6.30 -8.96 -14.49
CA VAL A 101 5.23 -9.06 -13.50
C VAL A 101 3.89 -9.32 -14.17
N THR A 102 2.93 -9.79 -13.39
CA THR A 102 1.57 -10.07 -13.81
C THR A 102 0.66 -8.94 -13.37
N ILE A 103 -0.09 -8.38 -14.33
CA ILE A 103 -0.92 -7.20 -14.10
C ILE A 103 -2.35 -7.57 -14.39
N ILE A 104 -3.23 -7.25 -13.44
CA ILE A 104 -4.67 -7.35 -13.58
C ILE A 104 -5.20 -5.92 -13.71
N TYR A 105 -5.94 -5.65 -14.77
CA TYR A 105 -6.43 -4.31 -15.08
C TYR A 105 -7.84 -4.33 -15.69
N ASP A 106 -8.51 -3.19 -15.61
CA ASP A 106 -9.81 -2.96 -16.27
C ASP A 106 -9.62 -2.65 -17.76
N LYS A 107 -10.30 -3.38 -18.64
CA LYS A 107 -10.22 -3.23 -20.11
C LYS A 107 -10.55 -1.82 -20.58
N HIS A 108 -11.54 -1.18 -19.98
CA HIS A 108 -12.02 0.14 -20.35
C HIS A 108 -11.22 1.25 -19.66
N LEU A 109 -10.66 0.96 -18.48
CA LEU A 109 -9.86 1.90 -17.70
C LEU A 109 -8.54 1.28 -17.21
N PRO A 110 -7.51 1.14 -18.07
CA PRO A 110 -6.23 0.51 -17.70
C PRO A 110 -5.47 1.19 -16.57
N SER A 111 -5.82 2.41 -16.17
CA SER A 111 -5.28 3.06 -14.98
C SER A 111 -5.77 2.40 -13.68
N LYS A 112 -6.91 1.70 -13.71
CA LYS A 112 -7.38 0.82 -12.64
C LYS A 112 -6.72 -0.55 -12.81
N HIS A 113 -5.58 -0.73 -12.15
CA HIS A 113 -4.77 -1.94 -12.24
C HIS A 113 -3.99 -2.21 -10.95
N PHE A 114 -3.58 -3.46 -10.77
CA PHE A 114 -2.63 -3.85 -9.73
C PHE A 114 -1.68 -4.96 -10.19
N VAL A 115 -0.54 -5.05 -9.51
CA VAL A 115 0.49 -6.07 -9.74
C VAL A 115 0.22 -7.25 -8.81
N LYS A 116 0.09 -8.44 -9.37
CA LYS A 116 -0.33 -9.66 -8.64
C LYS A 116 0.71 -10.09 -7.61
N GLU A 117 1.99 -10.04 -7.98
CA GLU A 117 3.12 -10.44 -7.14
C GLU A 117 3.32 -9.54 -5.90
N LEU A 118 2.74 -8.33 -5.90
CA LEU A 118 2.73 -7.44 -4.75
C LEU A 118 1.68 -7.81 -3.70
N GLU A 119 0.83 -8.80 -3.97
CA GLU A 119 -0.26 -9.29 -3.09
C GLU A 119 -1.06 -8.15 -2.41
N PRO A 120 -1.46 -7.09 -3.15
CA PRO A 120 -1.95 -5.86 -2.54
C PRO A 120 -3.24 -6.06 -1.74
N LEU A 121 -4.07 -7.04 -2.12
CA LEU A 121 -5.30 -7.39 -1.40
C LEU A 121 -5.00 -8.00 -0.02
N GLU A 122 -4.04 -8.91 0.07
CA GLU A 122 -3.68 -9.56 1.32
C GLU A 122 -3.04 -8.57 2.29
N VAL A 123 -2.05 -7.81 1.80
CA VAL A 123 -1.38 -6.77 2.56
C VAL A 123 -2.39 -5.74 3.07
N SER A 124 -3.25 -5.23 2.19
CA SER A 124 -4.25 -4.22 2.59
C SER A 124 -5.29 -4.79 3.56
N LYS A 125 -5.71 -6.05 3.43
CA LYS A 125 -6.61 -6.71 4.41
C LYS A 125 -5.99 -6.77 5.80
N ASN A 126 -4.71 -7.12 5.89
CA ASN A 126 -3.99 -7.17 7.15
C ASN A 126 -3.82 -5.76 7.74
N SER A 127 -3.33 -4.82 6.94
CA SER A 127 -3.11 -3.42 7.34
C SER A 127 -4.39 -2.72 7.80
N ARG A 128 -5.53 -3.01 7.17
CA ARG A 128 -6.86 -2.50 7.58
C ARG A 128 -7.17 -2.82 9.04
N ILE A 129 -6.66 -3.93 9.58
CA ILE A 129 -6.94 -4.38 10.95
C ILE A 129 -5.81 -3.95 11.89
N VAL A 130 -4.56 -4.18 11.49
CA VAL A 130 -3.38 -3.97 12.35
C VAL A 130 -3.20 -2.49 12.70
N TYR A 131 -3.30 -1.58 11.73
CA TYR A 131 -3.02 -0.17 11.99
C TYR A 131 -4.03 0.50 12.92
N PRO A 132 -5.35 0.28 12.79
CA PRO A 132 -6.30 0.83 13.76
C PRO A 132 -6.06 0.32 15.19
N ILE A 133 -5.70 -0.96 15.36
CA ILE A 133 -5.37 -1.52 16.68
C ILE A 133 -4.17 -0.79 17.28
N ILE A 134 -3.08 -0.66 16.52
CA ILE A 134 -1.89 0.09 16.95
C ILE A 134 -2.25 1.55 17.27
N GLY A 135 -3.07 2.18 16.45
CA GLY A 135 -3.49 3.56 16.66
C GLY A 135 -4.29 3.77 17.95
N VAL A 136 -5.23 2.86 18.26
CA VAL A 136 -5.98 2.88 19.53
C VAL A 136 -5.03 2.70 20.72
N LEU A 137 -4.07 1.79 20.63
CA LEU A 137 -3.07 1.58 21.70
C LEU A 137 -2.25 2.86 21.96
N PHE A 138 -1.82 3.56 20.92
CA PHE A 138 -1.11 4.84 21.07
C PHE A 138 -1.98 5.91 21.73
N ILE A 139 -3.25 6.03 21.34
CA ILE A 139 -4.18 6.98 21.96
C ILE A 139 -4.37 6.68 23.45
N LEU A 140 -4.60 5.42 23.82
CA LEU A 140 -4.75 5.00 25.21
C LEU A 140 -3.49 5.30 26.03
N PHE A 141 -2.31 5.02 25.47
CA PHE A 141 -1.03 5.29 26.13
C PHE A 141 -0.79 6.80 26.33
N ALA A 142 -1.13 7.63 25.34
CA ALA A 142 -1.06 9.08 25.46
C ALA A 142 -1.98 9.62 26.57
N ILE A 143 -3.22 9.14 26.63
CA ILE A 143 -4.18 9.51 27.68
C ILE A 143 -3.63 9.10 29.05
N PHE A 144 -3.14 7.87 29.19
CA PHE A 144 -2.54 7.40 30.43
C PHE A 144 -1.38 8.29 30.89
N LYS A 145 -0.48 8.66 29.97
CA LYS A 145 0.62 9.59 30.26
C LYS A 145 0.14 10.96 30.70
N ILE A 146 -0.94 11.48 30.12
CA ILE A 146 -1.51 12.77 30.54
C ILE A 146 -2.07 12.66 31.96
N VAL A 147 -2.89 11.64 32.24
CA VAL A 147 -3.56 11.44 33.53
C VAL A 147 -2.56 11.22 34.67
N VAL A 148 -1.53 10.40 34.47
CA VAL A 148 -0.51 10.13 35.51
C VAL A 148 0.31 11.38 35.85
N ASN A 149 0.51 12.28 34.90
CA ASN A 149 1.33 13.49 35.08
C ASN A 149 0.53 14.74 35.48
N LEU A 150 -0.80 14.63 35.54
CA LEU A 150 -1.68 15.62 36.16
C LEU A 150 -1.74 15.47 37.68
N LYS A 151 -1.26 14.34 38.21
CA LYS A 151 -1.19 14.01 39.64
C LYS A 151 0.19 14.36 40.20
#